data_AF-A0A9E5DGD1-F1
#
_entry.id   AF-A0A9E5DGD1-F1
#
_cell.length_a   1.000
_cell.length_b   1.000
_cell.length_c   1.000
_cell.angle_alpha   90.00
_cell.angle_beta   90.00
_cell.angle_gamma   90.00
#
_symmetry.space_group_name_H-M   'P 1'
#
loop_
_entity.id
_entity.type
_entity.pdbx_description
1 polymer ?
#
loop_
_entity_poly.entity_id
_entity_poly.type
_entity_poly.pdbx_seq_one_letter_code
_entity_poly.pdbx_strand_id
1 'polypeptide(L)'
;MVNDRGQLYTMEGVAAGVIMLLTAYIVVSTTSVYTAGDTHIPDMQLEQLGSDVLAMMDTPDRDGKESQLVGFVKMGTGGGNDLRDAFLNNSRMRAGDPDNDLHAQVFLSYRRSDGSVNTTELSPPSDPGFTGRENAVRVTRWVQLDGNPSGIPGLGYSPRPRAVLVEVLLWRA
;
A
#
# COMPACT_ATOMS: atom_id res chain seq x y z
N MET A 1 -62.21 -30.41 27.80
CA MET A 1 -61.68 -29.09 28.22
C MET A 1 -60.32 -29.34 28.85
N VAL A 2 -59.22 -29.27 28.08
CA VAL A 2 -57.87 -29.60 28.56
C VAL A 2 -56.86 -28.58 27.97
N ASN A 3 -56.21 -27.83 28.87
CA ASN A 3 -54.91 -27.13 28.78
C ASN A 3 -54.58 -26.14 27.64
N ASP A 4 -55.25 -24.98 27.61
CA ASP A 4 -54.75 -23.81 26.84
C ASP A 4 -53.67 -23.00 27.60
N ARG A 5 -53.53 -23.19 28.92
CA ARG A 5 -52.58 -22.41 29.75
C ARG A 5 -51.14 -22.92 29.70
N GLY A 6 -50.92 -24.20 29.36
CA GLY A 6 -49.58 -24.79 29.24
C GLY A 6 -48.88 -24.48 27.91
N GLN A 7 -49.67 -24.23 26.85
CA GLN A 7 -49.15 -23.89 25.51
C GLN A 7 -48.66 -22.44 25.40
N LEU A 8 -49.28 -21.50 26.13
CA LEU A 8 -48.78 -20.12 26.16
C LEU A 8 -47.37 -20.04 26.79
N TYR A 9 -47.13 -20.75 27.90
CA TYR A 9 -45.83 -20.74 28.59
C TYR A 9 -44.69 -21.36 27.76
N THR A 10 -45.01 -22.31 26.87
CA THR A 10 -44.03 -22.91 25.96
C THR A 10 -43.76 -22.03 24.74
N MET A 11 -44.76 -21.36 24.18
CA MET A 11 -44.54 -20.40 23.07
C MET A 11 -43.78 -19.16 23.50
N GLU A 12 -44.02 -18.65 24.71
CA GLU A 12 -43.32 -17.47 25.24
C GLU A 12 -41.85 -17.76 25.55
N GLY A 13 -41.54 -18.92 26.13
CA GLY A 13 -40.15 -19.34 26.38
C GLY A 13 -39.33 -19.52 25.09
N VAL A 14 -39.95 -20.07 24.04
CA VAL A 14 -39.30 -20.21 22.72
C VAL A 14 -39.09 -18.83 22.09
N ALA A 15 -40.08 -17.93 22.14
CA ALA A 15 -39.93 -16.58 21.62
C ALA A 15 -38.83 -15.80 22.34
N ALA A 16 -38.77 -15.88 23.68
CA ALA A 16 -37.72 -15.25 24.48
C ALA A 16 -36.34 -15.83 24.14
N GLY A 17 -36.23 -17.16 23.96
CA GLY A 17 -34.99 -17.81 23.53
C GLY A 17 -34.51 -17.33 22.17
N VAL A 18 -35.42 -17.20 21.20
CA VAL A 18 -35.10 -16.70 19.85
C VAL A 18 -34.67 -15.23 19.90
N ILE A 19 -35.35 -14.39 20.67
CA ILE A 19 -34.97 -12.97 20.84
C ILE A 19 -33.60 -12.84 21.50
N MET A 20 -33.30 -13.66 22.51
CA MET A 20 -31.98 -13.67 23.16
C MET A 20 -30.88 -14.11 22.19
N LEU A 21 -31.11 -15.13 21.37
CA LEU A 21 -30.15 -15.57 20.35
C LEU A 21 -29.95 -14.52 19.25
N LEU A 22 -31.03 -13.88 18.80
CA LEU A 22 -30.95 -12.79 17.82
C LEU A 22 -30.18 -11.60 18.40
N THR A 23 -30.40 -11.27 19.67
CA THR A 23 -29.68 -10.19 20.36
C THR A 23 -28.19 -10.52 20.50
N ALA A 24 -27.85 -11.75 20.91
CA ALA A 24 -26.47 -12.21 20.96
C ALA A 24 -25.81 -12.21 19.57
N TYR A 25 -26.54 -12.67 18.55
CA TYR A 25 -26.08 -12.63 17.17
C TYR A 25 -25.82 -11.20 16.70
N ILE A 26 -26.73 -10.26 16.98
CA ILE A 26 -26.54 -8.84 16.65
C ILE A 26 -25.31 -8.28 17.38
N VAL A 27 -25.18 -8.51 18.69
CA VAL A 27 -24.05 -8.02 19.49
C VAL A 27 -22.72 -8.55 18.95
N VAL A 28 -22.62 -9.86 18.71
CA VAL A 28 -21.44 -10.50 18.12
C VAL A 28 -21.19 -10.02 16.68
N SER A 29 -22.24 -9.77 15.90
CA SER A 29 -22.11 -9.26 14.52
C SER A 29 -21.74 -7.77 14.49
N THR A 30 -22.03 -7.01 15.55
CA THR A 30 -21.69 -5.57 15.63
C THR A 30 -20.26 -5.31 16.07
N THR A 31 -19.55 -6.28 16.66
CA THR A 31 -18.13 -6.14 17.03
C THR A 31 -17.16 -6.14 15.83
N SER A 32 -17.66 -6.17 14.59
CA SER A 32 -16.80 -6.17 13.39
C SER A 32 -17.31 -5.26 12.28
N VAL A 33 -17.95 -4.14 12.63
CA VAL A 33 -17.97 -3.02 11.69
C VAL A 33 -16.67 -2.25 11.91
N TYR A 34 -15.62 -2.63 11.20
CA TYR A 34 -14.56 -1.68 10.85
C TYR A 34 -15.26 -0.52 10.13
N THR A 35 -15.57 0.54 10.87
CA THR A 35 -16.05 1.76 10.23
C THR A 35 -14.91 2.34 9.39
N ALA A 36 -15.19 2.77 8.15
CA ALA A 36 -14.22 3.50 7.33
C ALA A 36 -13.66 4.78 8.02
N GLY A 37 -14.27 5.18 9.13
CA GLY A 37 -13.80 6.19 10.06
C GLY A 37 -12.76 5.72 11.09
N ASP A 38 -12.17 4.53 11.01
CA ASP A 38 -11.05 4.13 11.90
C ASP A 38 -9.82 3.61 11.12
N THR A 39 -9.94 3.40 9.80
CA THR A 39 -8.83 3.04 8.91
C THR A 39 -7.95 4.23 8.54
N HIS A 40 -8.42 5.46 8.72
CA HIS A 40 -7.67 6.64 8.30
C HIS A 40 -6.44 6.96 9.15
N ILE A 41 -6.38 6.52 10.41
CA ILE A 41 -5.18 6.71 11.25
C ILE A 41 -4.03 5.82 10.77
N PRO A 42 -4.20 4.48 10.63
CA PRO A 42 -3.12 3.63 10.13
C PRO A 42 -2.75 3.96 8.67
N ASP A 43 -3.71 4.32 7.82
CA ASP A 43 -3.43 4.71 6.43
C ASP A 43 -2.60 6.01 6.37
N MET A 44 -2.94 7.00 7.21
CA MET A 44 -2.19 8.24 7.32
C MET A 44 -0.77 8.02 7.86
N GLN A 45 -0.60 7.08 8.79
CA GLN A 45 0.73 6.71 9.28
C GLN A 45 1.57 6.02 8.20
N LEU A 46 0.97 5.14 7.40
CA LEU A 46 1.63 4.48 6.26
C LEU A 46 2.02 5.49 5.17
N GLU A 47 1.14 6.46 4.88
CA GLU A 47 1.44 7.54 3.93
C GLU A 47 2.61 8.40 4.40
N GLN A 48 2.57 8.82 5.66
CA GLN A 48 3.66 9.60 6.27
C GLN A 48 4.98 8.83 6.28
N LEU A 49 4.94 7.55 6.67
CA LEU A 49 6.13 6.70 6.69
C LEU A 49 6.71 6.54 5.29
N GLY A 50 5.89 6.17 4.30
CA GLY A 50 6.38 5.98 2.94
C GLY A 50 6.88 7.28 2.32
N SER A 51 6.22 8.42 2.62
CA SER A 51 6.66 9.73 2.15
C SER A 51 8.01 10.13 2.74
N ASP A 52 8.22 9.88 4.02
CA ASP A 52 9.49 10.17 4.70
C ASP A 52 10.62 9.28 4.16
N VAL A 53 10.34 7.99 3.96
CA VAL A 53 11.32 7.05 3.39
C VAL A 53 11.71 7.44 1.96
N LEU A 54 10.75 7.74 1.09
CA LEU A 54 11.06 8.24 -0.25
C LEU A 54 11.84 9.55 -0.20
N ALA A 55 11.56 10.42 0.77
CA ALA A 55 12.28 11.67 0.92
C ALA A 55 13.72 11.48 1.38
N MET A 56 13.95 10.58 2.32
CA MET A 56 15.26 10.20 2.78
C MET A 56 16.08 9.56 1.65
N MET A 57 15.49 8.63 0.88
CA MET A 57 16.17 7.99 -0.25
C MET A 57 16.55 8.96 -1.37
N ASP A 58 15.76 10.03 -1.54
CA ASP A 58 16.05 11.09 -2.51
C ASP A 58 17.00 12.17 -1.97
N THR A 59 17.41 12.09 -0.71
CA THR A 59 18.40 13.00 -0.14
C THR A 59 19.80 12.45 -0.38
N PRO A 60 20.72 13.19 -1.03
CA PRO A 60 22.09 12.74 -1.20
C PRO A 60 22.86 12.64 0.12
N ASP A 61 23.69 11.60 0.27
CA ASP A 61 24.55 11.43 1.46
C ASP A 61 25.64 12.51 1.59
N ARG A 62 25.95 13.22 0.50
CA ARG A 62 26.94 14.31 0.44
C ARG A 62 26.54 15.34 -0.60
N ASP A 63 26.90 16.60 -0.36
CA ASP A 63 26.66 17.69 -1.30
C ASP A 63 27.22 17.39 -2.69
N GLY A 64 26.40 17.57 -3.71
CA GLY A 64 26.76 17.35 -5.12
C GLY A 64 26.81 15.90 -5.56
N LYS A 65 26.45 14.93 -4.70
CA LYS A 65 26.26 13.53 -5.11
C LYS A 65 24.82 13.25 -5.52
N GLU A 66 24.69 12.20 -6.32
CA GLU A 66 23.40 11.64 -6.70
C GLU A 66 22.74 10.95 -5.49
N SER A 67 21.42 11.09 -5.36
CA SER A 67 20.67 10.39 -4.32
C SER A 67 20.53 8.90 -4.64
N GLN A 68 20.31 8.09 -3.60
CA GLN A 68 20.13 6.64 -3.77
C GLN A 68 18.93 6.34 -4.68
N LEU A 69 17.85 7.13 -4.54
CA LEU A 69 16.66 7.02 -5.37
C LEU A 69 16.95 7.24 -6.85
N VAL A 70 17.71 8.29 -7.21
CA VAL A 70 18.07 8.56 -8.61
C VAL A 70 18.90 7.40 -9.18
N GLY A 71 19.83 6.84 -8.38
CA GLY A 71 20.63 5.68 -8.77
C GLY A 71 19.78 4.45 -9.12
N PHE A 72 18.81 4.10 -8.28
CA PHE A 72 17.88 3.00 -8.55
C PHE A 72 17.02 3.27 -9.79
N VAL A 73 16.49 4.49 -9.92
CA VAL A 73 15.64 4.87 -11.05
C VAL A 73 16.41 4.84 -12.37
N LYS A 74 17.70 5.23 -12.39
CA LYS A 74 18.55 5.15 -13.60
C LYS A 74 18.73 3.72 -14.10
N MET A 75 18.79 2.74 -13.19
CA MET A 75 18.82 1.32 -13.55
C MET A 75 17.48 0.84 -14.14
N GLY A 76 16.41 1.62 -13.97
CA GLY A 76 15.09 1.39 -14.55
C GLY A 76 14.53 0.03 -14.19
N THR A 77 14.12 -0.77 -15.18
CA THR A 77 13.54 -2.10 -14.92
C THR A 77 14.49 -3.08 -14.23
N GLY A 78 15.80 -2.87 -14.35
CA GLY A 78 16.81 -3.69 -13.66
C GLY A 78 16.98 -3.32 -12.18
N GLY A 79 16.60 -2.11 -11.77
CA GLY A 79 16.79 -1.61 -10.40
C GLY A 79 15.51 -1.56 -9.56
N GLY A 80 14.35 -1.91 -10.12
CA GLY A 80 13.08 -1.77 -9.41
C GLY A 80 12.94 -2.67 -8.19
N ASN A 81 13.43 -3.91 -8.25
CA ASN A 81 13.45 -4.82 -7.09
C ASN A 81 14.34 -4.27 -5.98
N ASP A 82 15.53 -3.80 -6.33
CA ASP A 82 16.46 -3.22 -5.35
C ASP A 82 15.88 -1.95 -4.71
N LEU A 83 15.18 -1.11 -5.49
CA LEU A 83 14.46 0.06 -4.98
C LEU A 83 13.40 -0.36 -3.97
N ARG A 84 12.54 -1.33 -4.33
CA ARG A 84 11.47 -1.84 -3.47
C ARG A 84 12.04 -2.40 -2.17
N ASP A 85 13.08 -3.22 -2.25
CA ASP A 85 13.68 -3.88 -1.11
C ASP A 85 14.40 -2.87 -0.20
N ALA A 86 15.10 -1.88 -0.77
CA ALA A 86 15.69 -0.77 -0.03
C ALA A 86 14.62 0.09 0.67
N PHE A 87 13.51 0.38 -0.02
CA PHE A 87 12.37 1.11 0.54
C PHE A 87 11.76 0.37 1.73
N LEU A 88 11.50 -0.93 1.59
CA LEU A 88 10.97 -1.76 2.68
C LEU A 88 11.95 -1.85 3.87
N ASN A 89 13.24 -2.02 3.60
CA ASN A 89 14.27 -2.03 4.65
C ASN A 89 14.29 -0.72 5.44
N ASN A 90 14.29 0.42 4.76
CA ASN A 90 14.26 1.73 5.41
C ASN A 90 12.96 1.97 6.19
N SER A 91 11.83 1.46 5.69
CA SER A 91 10.54 1.52 6.40
C SER A 91 10.55 0.71 7.71
N ARG A 92 11.34 -0.36 7.78
CA ARG A 92 11.46 -1.25 8.95
C ARG A 92 12.51 -0.81 9.96
N MET A 93 13.44 0.09 9.62
CA MET A 93 14.58 0.45 10.49
C MET A 93 14.23 0.97 11.89
N ARG A 94 12.99 1.38 12.15
CA ARG A 94 12.52 1.85 13.46
C ARG A 94 11.65 0.85 14.22
N ALA A 95 11.17 -0.21 13.58
CA ALA A 95 10.40 -1.24 14.25
C ALA A 95 11.41 -2.23 14.87
N GLY A 96 11.50 -2.28 16.20
CA GLY A 96 12.33 -3.26 16.92
C GLY A 96 11.91 -4.72 16.72
N ASP A 97 10.94 -4.97 15.82
CA ASP A 97 10.40 -6.24 15.40
C ASP A 97 10.34 -6.24 13.86
N PRO A 98 10.79 -7.29 13.14
CA PRO A 98 10.59 -7.38 11.69
C PRO A 98 9.11 -7.30 11.34
N ASP A 99 8.66 -6.12 10.88
CA ASP A 99 7.33 -5.91 10.29
C ASP A 99 7.30 -6.62 8.92
N ASN A 100 7.09 -7.94 8.97
CA ASN A 100 7.02 -8.83 7.82
C ASN A 100 5.73 -8.65 7.02
N ASP A 101 4.74 -8.00 7.63
CA ASP A 101 3.43 -7.77 7.05
C ASP A 101 3.45 -6.55 6.10
N LEU A 102 4.51 -5.74 6.15
CA LEU A 102 4.68 -4.59 5.27
C LEU A 102 5.18 -5.02 3.88
N HIS A 103 4.41 -4.66 2.85
CA HIS A 103 4.65 -5.00 1.46
C HIS A 103 4.61 -3.78 0.55
N ALA A 104 5.33 -3.84 -0.57
CA ALA A 104 5.44 -2.73 -1.51
C ALA A 104 5.51 -3.15 -2.98
N GLN A 105 5.17 -2.22 -3.86
CA GLN A 105 5.34 -2.30 -5.31
C GLN A 105 5.72 -0.93 -5.86
N VAL A 106 6.61 -0.88 -6.86
CA VAL A 106 7.17 0.36 -7.40
C VAL A 106 6.75 0.56 -8.84
N PHE A 107 6.32 1.77 -9.15
CA PHE A 107 5.96 2.24 -10.47
C PHE A 107 6.75 3.50 -10.84
N LEU A 108 6.95 3.68 -12.14
CA LEU A 108 7.58 4.86 -12.71
C LEU A 108 6.68 5.47 -13.77
N SER A 109 6.26 6.71 -13.54
CA SER A 109 5.53 7.49 -14.52
C SER A 109 6.45 8.50 -15.20
N TYR A 110 6.39 8.56 -16.53
CA TYR A 110 7.30 9.35 -17.34
C TYR A 110 6.63 9.86 -18.62
N ARG A 111 7.17 10.95 -19.17
CA ARG A 111 6.75 11.47 -20.46
C ARG A 111 7.54 10.81 -21.59
N ARG A 112 6.83 10.18 -22.52
CA ARG A 112 7.37 9.57 -23.74
C ARG A 112 7.84 10.61 -24.75
N SER A 113 8.59 10.16 -25.75
CA SER A 113 9.05 10.99 -26.88
C SER A 113 7.90 11.54 -27.75
N ASP A 114 6.77 10.84 -27.80
CA ASP A 114 5.55 11.27 -28.51
C ASP A 114 4.73 12.33 -27.74
N GLY A 115 5.16 12.69 -26.53
CA GLY A 115 4.50 13.65 -25.67
C GLY A 115 3.46 13.07 -24.73
N SER A 116 3.09 11.79 -24.86
CA SER A 116 2.18 11.08 -23.95
C SER A 116 2.85 10.77 -22.60
N VAL A 117 2.05 10.57 -21.56
CA VAL A 117 2.52 10.07 -20.26
C VAL A 117 2.27 8.56 -20.21
N ASN A 118 3.26 7.82 -19.71
CA ASN A 118 3.12 6.41 -19.44
C ASN A 118 3.55 6.08 -18.03
N THR A 119 2.99 5.02 -17.49
CA THR A 119 3.43 4.39 -16.25
C THR A 119 3.93 3.00 -16.58
N THR A 120 5.09 2.64 -16.04
CA THR A 120 5.60 1.28 -16.10
C THR A 120 5.83 0.78 -14.69
N GLU A 121 5.52 -0.48 -14.47
CA GLU A 121 5.96 -1.18 -13.28
C GLU A 121 7.48 -1.32 -13.32
N LEU A 122 8.13 -1.01 -12.19
CA LEU A 122 9.56 -1.23 -12.01
C LEU A 122 9.83 -2.53 -11.24
N SER A 123 8.94 -2.92 -10.34
CA SER A 123 9.06 -4.15 -9.56
C SER A 123 7.73 -4.88 -9.49
N PRO A 124 7.70 -6.23 -9.59
CA PRO A 124 6.56 -7.02 -9.11
C PRO A 124 6.24 -6.68 -7.64
N PRO A 125 4.99 -6.91 -7.19
CA PRO A 125 4.65 -6.78 -5.78
C PRO A 125 5.55 -7.71 -4.94
N SER A 126 5.95 -7.26 -3.75
CA SER A 126 6.76 -8.09 -2.83
C SER A 126 6.00 -9.30 -2.30
N ASP A 127 4.67 -9.20 -2.25
CA ASP A 127 3.78 -10.30 -1.90
C ASP A 127 3.20 -10.94 -3.18
N PRO A 128 3.48 -12.24 -3.45
CA PRO A 128 2.85 -12.98 -4.55
C PRO A 128 1.33 -13.11 -4.43
N GLY A 129 0.78 -12.92 -3.23
CA GLY A 129 -0.66 -12.94 -2.94
C GLY A 129 -1.39 -11.64 -3.26
N PHE A 130 -0.69 -10.58 -3.65
CA PHE A 130 -1.28 -9.26 -3.90
C PHE A 130 -2.38 -9.31 -4.96
N THR A 131 -3.60 -8.96 -4.56
CA THR A 131 -4.79 -8.99 -5.43
C THR A 131 -5.23 -7.59 -5.90
N GLY A 132 -4.63 -6.54 -5.36
CA GLY A 132 -5.06 -5.15 -5.56
C GLY A 132 -6.32 -4.77 -4.78
N ARG A 133 -6.78 -5.64 -3.86
CA ARG A 133 -7.93 -5.39 -2.97
C ARG A 133 -7.51 -5.04 -1.55
N GLU A 134 -6.23 -5.17 -1.26
CA GLU A 134 -5.60 -4.78 -0.01
C GLU A 134 -5.75 -3.26 0.18
N ASN A 135 -5.82 -2.80 1.42
CA ASN A 135 -5.86 -1.37 1.71
C ASN A 135 -4.46 -0.78 1.51
N ALA A 136 -4.18 -0.41 0.26
CA ALA A 136 -2.87 0.06 -0.15
C ALA A 136 -2.83 1.59 -0.26
N VAL A 137 -1.79 2.17 0.32
CA VAL A 137 -1.49 3.59 0.28
C VAL A 137 -0.51 3.87 -0.84
N ARG A 138 -0.73 4.98 -1.55
CA ARG A 138 0.10 5.41 -2.66
C ARG A 138 0.95 6.60 -2.26
N VAL A 139 2.26 6.45 -2.36
CA VAL A 139 3.21 7.51 -2.08
C VAL A 139 3.98 7.85 -3.35
N THR A 140 4.18 9.15 -3.61
CA THR A 140 4.82 9.60 -4.85
C THR A 140 5.94 10.59 -4.59
N ARG A 141 6.95 10.60 -5.47
CA ARG A 141 8.03 11.58 -5.45
C ARG A 141 8.55 11.88 -6.85
N TRP A 142 8.72 13.16 -7.16
CA TRP A 142 9.36 13.60 -8.40
C TRP A 142 10.88 13.45 -8.30
N VAL A 143 11.47 12.85 -9.32
CA VAL A 143 12.92 12.61 -9.42
C VAL A 143 13.41 13.22 -10.72
N GLN A 144 14.48 14.01 -10.63
CA GLN A 144 15.13 14.60 -11.79
C GLN A 144 16.33 13.74 -12.20
N LEU A 145 16.34 13.32 -13.46
CA LEU A 145 17.38 12.49 -14.05
C LEU A 145 18.15 13.30 -15.09
N ASP A 146 19.46 13.12 -15.15
CA ASP A 146 20.32 13.72 -16.20
C ASP A 146 20.35 12.92 -17.51
N GLY A 147 19.59 11.82 -17.58
CA GLY A 147 19.54 10.92 -18.73
C GLY A 147 18.35 9.97 -18.68
N ASN A 148 18.31 9.04 -19.62
CA ASN A 148 17.21 8.09 -19.71
C ASN A 148 17.46 6.88 -18.78
N PRO A 149 16.48 6.49 -17.95
CA PRO A 149 16.52 5.25 -17.20
C PRO A 149 16.53 4.04 -18.14
N SER A 150 17.31 3.01 -17.77
CA SER A 150 17.54 1.82 -18.60
C SER A 150 16.29 0.94 -18.71
N GLY A 151 16.08 0.33 -19.88
CA GLY A 151 14.97 -0.63 -20.09
C GLY A 151 13.56 -0.02 -20.12
N ILE A 152 13.43 1.31 -20.03
CA ILE A 152 12.12 1.98 -20.04
C ILE A 152 11.68 2.27 -21.49
N PRO A 153 10.54 1.70 -21.95
CA PRO A 153 10.10 1.84 -23.32
C PRO A 153 9.63 3.26 -23.65
N GLY A 154 9.88 3.73 -24.87
CA GLY A 154 9.32 5.00 -25.38
C GLY A 154 10.00 6.29 -24.89
N LEU A 155 11.15 6.20 -24.20
CA LEU A 155 11.94 7.38 -23.80
C LEU A 155 12.90 7.91 -24.89
N GLY A 156 13.04 7.19 -26.00
CA GLY A 156 13.96 7.54 -27.09
C GLY A 156 15.44 7.33 -26.71
N TYR A 157 16.36 7.58 -27.65
CA TYR A 157 17.79 7.27 -27.48
C TYR A 157 18.65 8.47 -27.00
N SER A 158 18.10 9.68 -26.91
CA SER A 158 18.87 10.87 -26.56
C SER A 158 18.94 11.07 -25.04
N PRO A 159 20.15 11.16 -24.44
CA PRO A 159 20.31 11.52 -23.04
C PRO A 159 19.93 13.00 -22.89
N ARG A 160 18.75 13.24 -22.33
CA ARG A 160 18.27 14.58 -21.98
C ARG A 160 17.84 14.56 -20.53
N PRO A 161 17.98 15.68 -19.81
CA PRO A 161 17.40 15.80 -18.49
C PRO A 161 15.89 15.57 -18.53
N ARG A 162 15.36 14.81 -17.56
CA ARG A 162 13.94 14.48 -17.46
C ARG A 162 13.49 14.48 -16.01
N ALA A 163 12.25 14.91 -15.79
CA ALA A 163 11.53 14.65 -14.56
C ALA A 163 10.68 13.39 -14.73
N VAL A 164 10.81 12.46 -13.78
CA VAL A 164 10.00 11.25 -13.68
C VAL A 164 9.32 11.21 -12.32
N LEU A 165 8.16 10.59 -12.24
CA LEU A 165 7.43 10.40 -10.99
C LEU A 165 7.62 8.96 -10.54
N VAL A 166 8.28 8.78 -9.41
CA VAL A 166 8.34 7.48 -8.73
C VAL A 166 7.09 7.36 -7.85
N GLU A 167 6.40 6.23 -7.98
CA GLU A 167 5.25 5.88 -7.18
C GLU A 167 5.53 4.56 -6.46
N VAL A 168 5.28 4.52 -5.17
CA VAL A 168 5.35 3.30 -4.36
C VAL A 168 3.97 3.04 -3.79
N LEU A 169 3.44 1.87 -4.11
CA LEU A 169 2.23 1.33 -3.49
C LEU A 169 2.66 0.52 -2.26
N LEU A 170 2.11 0.84 -1.09
CA LEU A 170 2.49 0.29 0.20
C LEU A 170 1.25 -0.25 0.92
N TRP A 171 1.31 -1.47 1.44
CA TRP A 171 0.19 -2.07 2.18
C TRP A 171 0.68 -2.98 3.30
N ARG A 172 -0.26 -3.37 4.17
CA ARG A 172 -0.07 -4.46 5.13
C ARG A 172 -0.99 -5.62 4.79
N ALA A 173 -0.48 -6.85 4.91
CA ALA A 173 -1.23 -8.10 4.69
C ALA A 173 -1.43 -8.88 6.00
#